data_AF-Q1QMU8-F1
#
_entry.id   AF-Q1QMU8-F1
#
_cell.length_a   1.000
_cell.length_b   1.000
_cell.length_c   1.000
_cell.angle_alpha   90.00
_cell.angle_beta   90.00
_cell.angle_gamma   90.00
#
_symmetry.space_group_name_H-M   'P 1'
#
loop_
_entity.id
_entity.type
_entity.pdbx_description
1 polymer ?
#
loop_
_entity_poly.entity_id
_entity_poly.type
_entity_poly.pdbx_seq_one_letter_code
_entity_poly.pdbx_strand_id
1 'polypeptide(L)'
;MAREAGRKLKPSPLPPLGYRIIFRGMVLPRTPSLTRLRVMPDEPAEGSTVAGPPAVQASDRPKGTRRPHPDSSVRAVRHLVETTTLTFAQIQARTGGNHSTITLWKRNQGWTRPAFAARHSYDVPLWRAGPRQKTAALTGRLVAIAERMVRELEEKPDTDIDKLMQAMEALKMARLEARTRNRHWPVIGPSRTGREVLNEQEAIRAALKEMRRGGVDIDRAPQEALDLVIDANLPVEQDHPALREREREREGAGEMYFARRVRREAQQLTIVGTDDNCEWVGLRRGAKT
;
A
#
# COMPACT_ATOMS: atom_id res chain seq x y z
N MET A 1 -29.28 28.49 56.83
CA MET A 1 -28.91 29.62 55.97
C MET A 1 -27.56 29.33 55.32
N ALA A 2 -27.53 28.85 54.08
CA ALA A 2 -26.32 28.75 53.27
C ALA A 2 -26.74 28.80 51.79
N ARG A 3 -25.99 29.57 51.00
CA ARG A 3 -26.40 30.20 49.74
C ARG A 3 -26.29 29.25 48.54
N GLU A 4 -27.35 29.20 47.73
CA GLU A 4 -27.33 28.68 46.37
C GLU A 4 -26.54 29.62 45.45
N ALA A 5 -25.49 29.10 44.79
CA ALA A 5 -24.76 29.79 43.75
C ALA A 5 -25.05 29.13 42.40
N GLY A 6 -26.11 29.57 41.73
CA GLY A 6 -26.45 29.16 40.37
C GLY A 6 -25.46 29.72 39.35
N ARG A 7 -24.65 28.84 38.73
CA ARG A 7 -23.83 29.21 37.56
C ARG A 7 -24.69 29.14 36.30
N LYS A 8 -25.08 30.31 35.78
CA LYS A 8 -25.67 30.46 34.44
C LYS A 8 -24.60 30.14 33.38
N LEU A 9 -24.73 28.99 32.72
CA LEU A 9 -23.99 28.67 31.49
C LEU A 9 -24.54 29.54 30.35
N LYS A 10 -23.67 30.34 29.73
CA LYS A 10 -23.99 31.09 28.50
C LYS A 10 -24.02 30.13 27.30
N PRO A 11 -25.02 30.21 26.41
CA PRO A 11 -25.02 29.41 25.19
C PRO A 11 -23.93 29.91 24.22
N SER A 12 -23.10 28.97 23.76
CA SER A 12 -22.06 29.21 22.75
C SER A 12 -22.71 29.49 21.38
N PRO A 13 -22.22 30.49 20.61
CA PRO A 13 -22.73 30.75 19.28
C PRO A 13 -22.21 29.71 18.30
N LEU A 14 -23.12 29.04 17.59
CA LEU A 14 -22.78 28.15 16.48
C LEU A 14 -22.17 28.96 15.32
N PRO A 15 -21.12 28.45 14.64
CA PRO A 15 -20.56 29.11 13.47
C PRO A 15 -21.51 28.99 12.26
N PRO A 16 -21.64 30.04 11.43
CA PRO A 16 -22.47 29.99 10.23
C PRO A 16 -21.82 29.10 9.16
N LEU A 17 -22.48 28.00 8.82
CA LEU A 17 -22.20 27.19 7.63
C LEU A 17 -22.70 27.95 6.40
N GLY A 18 -21.81 28.71 5.78
CA GLY A 18 -22.11 29.53 4.59
C GLY A 18 -20.99 29.51 3.56
N TYR A 19 -20.56 28.33 3.10
CA TYR A 19 -19.67 28.24 1.94
C TYR A 19 -20.48 28.36 0.65
N ARG A 20 -20.70 29.60 0.20
CA ARG A 20 -21.13 29.91 -1.17
C ARG A 20 -19.96 29.65 -2.11
N ILE A 21 -19.96 28.52 -2.81
CA ILE A 21 -19.03 28.25 -3.91
C ILE A 21 -19.45 29.12 -5.09
N ILE A 22 -18.81 30.28 -5.23
CA ILE A 22 -18.95 31.15 -6.39
C ILE A 22 -18.09 30.55 -7.51
N PHE A 23 -18.71 29.87 -8.47
CA PHE A 23 -18.07 29.53 -9.73
C PHE A 23 -17.91 30.81 -10.56
N ARG A 24 -16.80 31.52 -10.34
CA ARG A 24 -16.36 32.61 -11.20
C ARG A 24 -15.86 31.98 -12.50
N GLY A 25 -16.61 32.15 -13.58
CA GLY A 25 -16.27 31.63 -14.90
C GLY A 25 -14.88 32.10 -15.34
N MET A 26 -13.90 31.19 -15.26
CA MET A 26 -12.60 31.38 -15.88
C MET A 26 -12.75 31.13 -17.38
N VAL A 27 -12.86 32.22 -18.13
CA VAL A 27 -12.61 32.22 -19.57
C VAL A 27 -11.15 31.79 -19.75
N LEU A 28 -10.92 30.57 -20.25
CA LEU A 28 -9.57 30.10 -20.54
C LEU A 28 -8.95 31.03 -21.62
N PRO A 29 -7.77 31.64 -21.36
CA PRO A 29 -7.08 32.38 -22.39
C PRO A 29 -6.72 31.40 -23.53
N ARG A 30 -7.04 31.80 -24.76
CA ARG A 30 -6.66 31.09 -25.99
C ARG A 30 -5.17 30.77 -25.93
N THR A 31 -4.84 29.50 -25.83
CA THR A 31 -3.46 29.03 -25.92
C THR A 31 -2.92 29.36 -27.31
N PRO A 32 -1.76 30.04 -27.43
CA PRO A 32 -1.16 30.27 -28.73
C PRO A 32 -0.81 28.93 -29.38
N SER A 33 -0.97 28.85 -30.70
CA SER A 33 -0.67 27.67 -31.50
C SER A 33 0.76 27.20 -31.25
N LEU A 34 0.91 25.97 -30.74
CA LEU A 34 2.21 25.30 -30.58
C LEU A 34 2.85 25.11 -31.97
N THR A 35 3.71 26.05 -32.35
CA THR A 35 4.62 25.90 -33.49
C THR A 35 5.57 24.76 -33.15
N ARG A 36 5.35 23.59 -33.76
CA ARG A 36 6.27 22.45 -33.67
C ARG A 36 7.59 22.85 -34.34
N LEU A 37 8.57 23.27 -33.53
CA LEU A 37 9.97 23.33 -33.92
C LEU A 37 10.37 21.92 -34.38
N ARG A 38 10.47 21.74 -35.70
CA ARG A 38 11.07 20.56 -36.31
C ARG A 38 12.57 20.62 -36.02
N VAL A 39 12.97 20.11 -34.86
CA VAL A 39 14.36 19.74 -34.62
C VAL A 39 14.62 18.52 -35.50
N MET A 40 15.37 18.74 -36.58
CA MET A 40 15.96 17.65 -37.36
C MET A 40 16.95 16.94 -36.43
N PRO A 41 16.84 15.63 -36.20
CA PRO A 41 17.86 14.90 -35.48
C PRO A 41 19.13 14.89 -36.33
N ASP A 42 20.24 15.31 -35.73
CA ASP A 42 21.57 15.25 -36.35
C ASP A 42 21.85 13.81 -36.84
N GLU A 43 22.38 13.72 -38.07
CA GLU A 43 22.80 12.47 -38.68
C GLU A 43 23.90 11.81 -37.81
N PRO A 44 23.80 10.50 -37.53
CA PRO A 44 24.80 9.83 -36.71
C PRO A 44 26.11 9.73 -37.49
N ALA A 45 27.17 10.34 -36.96
CA ALA A 45 28.53 10.16 -37.45
C ALA A 45 28.87 8.67 -37.54
N GLU A 46 29.11 8.20 -38.77
CA GLU A 46 29.53 6.85 -39.09
C GLU A 46 30.90 6.59 -38.43
N GLY A 47 30.92 5.73 -37.41
CA GLY A 47 32.17 5.35 -36.72
C GLY A 47 32.02 4.84 -35.28
N SER A 48 30.87 5.02 -34.62
CA SER A 48 30.68 4.56 -33.25
C SER A 48 30.30 3.08 -33.18
N THR A 49 31.29 2.20 -33.22
CA THR A 49 31.14 0.77 -32.90
C THR A 49 30.68 0.56 -31.45
N VAL A 50 29.42 0.16 -31.29
CA VAL A 50 28.87 -0.64 -30.18
C VAL A 50 29.07 -0.06 -28.76
N ALA A 51 28.41 1.05 -28.47
CA ALA A 51 28.03 1.40 -27.10
C ALA A 51 26.52 1.60 -27.06
N GLY A 52 25.83 0.81 -26.25
CA GLY A 52 24.37 0.91 -26.08
C GLY A 52 23.93 2.33 -25.70
N PRO A 53 22.62 2.65 -25.83
CA PRO A 53 22.10 3.98 -25.53
C PRO A 53 22.58 4.44 -24.15
N PRO A 54 23.05 5.70 -24.02
CA PRO A 54 23.67 6.18 -22.81
C PRO A 54 22.72 6.02 -21.63
N ALA A 55 23.25 5.50 -20.51
CA ALA A 55 22.51 5.41 -19.27
C ALA A 55 22.02 6.82 -18.91
N VAL A 56 20.70 7.02 -18.94
CA VAL A 56 20.07 8.29 -18.58
C VAL A 56 20.49 8.59 -17.14
N GLN A 57 21.35 9.58 -16.94
CA GLN A 57 21.85 9.93 -15.62
C GLN A 57 20.66 10.37 -14.75
N ALA A 58 20.38 9.58 -13.70
CA ALA A 58 19.28 9.85 -12.79
C ALA A 58 19.47 11.11 -11.93
N SER A 59 20.62 11.79 -12.05
CA SER A 59 21.09 12.88 -11.19
C SER A 59 20.39 14.22 -11.39
N ASP A 60 19.81 14.49 -12.56
CA ASP A 60 19.26 15.84 -12.85
C ASP A 60 17.81 16.02 -12.41
N ARG A 61 17.22 15.03 -11.73
CA ARG A 61 15.84 15.14 -11.27
C ARG A 61 15.80 15.89 -9.93
N PRO A 62 15.26 17.13 -9.86
CA PRO A 62 15.03 17.79 -8.59
C PRO A 62 14.11 16.92 -7.72
N LYS A 63 14.54 16.68 -6.47
CA LYS A 63 13.82 15.82 -5.52
C LYS A 63 12.42 16.37 -5.28
N GLY A 64 11.39 15.63 -5.72
CA GLY A 64 9.99 16.00 -5.55
C GLY A 64 9.05 14.88 -5.94
N THR A 65 8.05 14.62 -5.09
CA THR A 65 6.99 13.64 -5.35
C THR A 65 6.02 14.23 -6.40
N ARG A 66 5.60 13.40 -7.38
CA ARG A 66 4.53 13.68 -8.37
C ARG A 66 4.89 14.39 -9.69
N ARG A 67 6.16 14.66 -10.01
CA ARG A 67 6.47 15.13 -11.39
C ARG A 67 6.31 14.00 -12.43
N PRO A 68 5.70 14.27 -13.60
CA PRO A 68 5.72 13.34 -14.73
C PRO A 68 7.15 12.94 -15.08
N HIS A 69 7.33 11.71 -15.55
CA HIS A 69 8.64 11.28 -16.04
C HIS A 69 8.93 11.95 -17.38
N PRO A 70 10.19 12.29 -17.68
CA PRO A 70 10.54 12.87 -18.97
C PRO A 70 10.29 11.85 -20.09
N ASP A 71 9.79 12.31 -21.23
CA ASP A 71 9.44 11.45 -22.36
C ASP A 71 10.63 10.64 -22.88
N SER A 72 11.84 11.18 -22.77
CA SER A 72 13.08 10.46 -23.09
C SER A 72 13.26 9.19 -22.26
N SER A 73 12.97 9.25 -20.95
CA SER A 73 13.03 8.09 -20.06
C SER A 73 11.96 7.05 -20.39
N VAL A 74 10.75 7.51 -20.73
CA VAL A 74 9.63 6.64 -21.14
C VAL A 74 9.99 5.92 -22.44
N ARG A 75 10.56 6.65 -23.42
CA ARG A 75 11.03 6.10 -24.69
C ARG A 75 12.17 5.11 -24.52
N ALA A 76 13.15 5.40 -23.65
CA ALA A 76 14.26 4.51 -23.36
C ALA A 76 13.79 3.20 -22.69
N VAL A 77 12.90 3.30 -21.70
CA VAL A 77 12.27 2.14 -21.06
C VAL A 77 11.47 1.33 -22.08
N ARG A 78 10.66 2.01 -22.92
CA ARG A 78 9.88 1.34 -23.97
C ARG A 78 10.78 0.53 -24.90
N HIS A 79 11.84 1.13 -25.42
CA HIS A 79 12.81 0.45 -26.28
C HIS A 79 13.37 -0.80 -25.60
N LEU A 80 13.78 -0.70 -24.33
CA LEU A 80 14.29 -1.86 -23.60
C LEU A 80 13.23 -2.94 -23.39
N VAL A 81 11.98 -2.57 -23.10
CA VAL A 81 10.87 -3.53 -22.93
C VAL A 81 10.54 -4.24 -24.24
N GLU A 82 10.53 -3.54 -25.36
CA GLU A 82 10.12 -4.09 -26.66
C GLU A 82 11.24 -4.89 -27.36
N THR A 83 12.51 -4.50 -27.15
CA THR A 83 13.64 -5.11 -27.88
C THR A 83 14.45 -6.12 -27.09
N THR A 84 14.42 -6.08 -25.74
CA THR A 84 15.32 -6.90 -24.91
C THR A 84 14.61 -7.95 -24.07
N THR A 85 15.38 -8.96 -23.62
CA THR A 85 14.93 -10.00 -22.68
C THR A 85 15.05 -9.62 -21.21
N LEU A 86 15.58 -8.44 -20.92
CA LEU A 86 15.95 -8.00 -19.58
C LEU A 86 14.75 -7.94 -18.65
N THR A 87 14.87 -8.52 -17.46
CA THR A 87 13.81 -8.45 -16.44
C THR A 87 13.52 -6.99 -16.06
N PHE A 88 12.33 -6.69 -15.54
CA PHE A 88 12.01 -5.30 -15.15
C PHE A 88 12.94 -4.77 -14.06
N ALA A 89 13.50 -5.62 -13.20
CA ALA A 89 14.52 -5.24 -12.22
C ALA A 89 15.82 -4.79 -12.91
N GLN A 90 16.23 -5.48 -13.98
CA GLN A 90 17.39 -5.10 -14.79
C GLN A 90 17.13 -3.80 -15.58
N ILE A 91 15.92 -3.63 -16.13
CA ILE A 91 15.53 -2.39 -16.81
C ILE A 91 15.52 -1.22 -15.81
N GLN A 92 15.01 -1.43 -14.59
CA GLN A 92 15.10 -0.46 -13.50
C GLN A 92 16.56 -0.07 -13.21
N ALA A 93 17.44 -1.06 -13.04
CA ALA A 93 18.85 -0.81 -12.76
C ALA A 93 19.53 0.01 -13.88
N ARG A 94 19.14 -0.21 -15.15
CA ARG A 94 19.69 0.53 -16.30
C ARG A 94 19.11 1.93 -16.49
N THR A 95 17.83 2.13 -16.17
CA THR A 95 17.11 3.39 -16.48
C THR A 95 16.89 4.29 -15.27
N GLY A 96 17.09 3.77 -14.05
CA GLY A 96 16.75 4.45 -12.80
C GLY A 96 15.23 4.56 -12.55
N GLY A 97 14.38 4.04 -13.45
CA GLY A 97 12.93 4.02 -13.28
C GLY A 97 12.50 2.97 -12.27
N ASN A 98 11.55 3.29 -11.38
CA ASN A 98 10.99 2.31 -10.44
C ASN A 98 10.29 1.18 -11.21
N HIS A 99 10.58 -0.08 -10.85
CA HIS A 99 9.92 -1.28 -11.38
C HIS A 99 8.39 -1.13 -11.49
N SER A 100 7.73 -0.61 -10.45
CA SER A 100 6.28 -0.41 -10.44
C SER A 100 5.79 0.55 -11.52
N THR A 101 6.57 1.60 -11.80
CA THR A 101 6.28 2.57 -12.86
C THR A 101 6.43 1.93 -14.24
N ILE A 102 7.48 1.13 -14.44
CA ILE A 102 7.73 0.43 -15.70
C ILE A 102 6.57 -0.53 -16.02
N THR A 103 6.12 -1.32 -15.03
CA THR A 103 4.97 -2.22 -15.18
C THR A 103 3.69 -1.46 -15.49
N LEU A 104 3.47 -0.30 -14.86
CA LEU A 104 2.31 0.55 -15.14
C LEU A 104 2.32 1.10 -16.57
N TRP A 105 3.47 1.57 -17.06
CA TRP A 105 3.61 2.05 -18.43
C TRP A 105 3.37 0.96 -19.46
N LYS A 106 3.98 -0.22 -19.28
CA LYS A 106 3.73 -1.37 -20.15
C LYS A 106 2.23 -1.67 -20.23
N ARG A 107 1.54 -1.71 -19.07
CA ARG A 107 0.10 -1.98 -19.00
C ARG A 107 -0.74 -0.91 -19.70
N ASN A 108 -0.50 0.35 -19.40
CA ASN A 108 -1.34 1.45 -19.88
C ASN A 108 -1.08 1.80 -21.35
N GLN A 109 0.14 1.59 -21.84
CA GLN A 109 0.53 1.91 -23.22
C GLN A 109 0.55 0.69 -24.15
N GLY A 110 0.19 -0.49 -23.66
CA GLY A 110 0.11 -1.71 -24.46
C GLY A 110 1.45 -2.19 -25.03
N TRP A 111 2.57 -1.90 -24.36
CA TRP A 111 3.88 -2.33 -24.84
C TRP A 111 4.00 -3.85 -24.82
N THR A 112 4.39 -4.43 -25.95
CA THR A 112 4.54 -5.86 -26.11
C THR A 112 5.99 -6.26 -25.86
N ARG A 113 6.19 -7.33 -25.09
CA ARG A 113 7.51 -7.85 -24.74
C ARG A 113 7.84 -9.05 -25.63
N PRO A 114 9.09 -9.25 -26.07
CA PRO A 114 9.43 -10.37 -26.93
C PRO A 114 9.13 -11.71 -26.24
N ALA A 115 8.73 -12.71 -27.04
CA ALA A 115 8.18 -13.98 -26.56
C ALA A 115 9.13 -14.78 -25.63
N PHE A 116 10.44 -14.61 -25.82
CA PHE A 116 11.51 -15.29 -25.10
C PHE A 116 11.93 -14.59 -23.80
N ALA A 117 11.33 -13.45 -23.48
CA ALA A 117 11.65 -12.69 -22.27
C ALA A 117 10.83 -13.19 -21.06
N ALA A 118 11.42 -13.11 -19.85
CA ALA A 118 10.80 -13.60 -18.61
C ALA A 118 9.39 -13.01 -18.36
N ARG A 119 8.33 -13.82 -18.43
CA ARG A 119 6.94 -13.33 -18.39
C ARG A 119 6.62 -12.63 -17.06
N HIS A 120 5.84 -11.56 -17.11
CA HIS A 120 5.36 -10.91 -15.89
C HIS A 120 4.35 -11.82 -15.18
N SER A 121 4.27 -11.72 -13.85
CA SER A 121 3.28 -12.48 -13.03
C SER A 121 1.82 -12.19 -13.38
N TYR A 122 1.52 -11.19 -14.22
CA TYR A 122 0.16 -10.91 -14.71
C TYR A 122 -0.13 -11.57 -16.06
N ASP A 123 0.92 -11.96 -16.79
CA ASP A 123 0.81 -12.58 -18.13
C ASP A 123 0.81 -14.12 -18.04
N VAL A 124 0.97 -14.68 -16.84
CA VAL A 124 0.88 -16.13 -16.62
C VAL A 124 -0.59 -16.58 -16.69
N PRO A 125 -0.85 -17.75 -17.31
CA PRO A 125 -2.20 -18.28 -17.42
C PRO A 125 -2.77 -18.62 -16.04
N LEU A 126 -4.10 -18.58 -15.91
CA LEU A 126 -4.81 -18.72 -14.64
C LEU A 126 -4.48 -20.00 -13.87
N TRP A 127 -4.11 -21.09 -14.54
CA TRP A 127 -3.72 -22.33 -13.87
C TRP A 127 -2.37 -22.22 -13.12
N ARG A 128 -1.41 -21.43 -13.64
CA ARG A 128 -0.14 -21.06 -12.96
C ARG A 128 -0.26 -19.82 -12.08
N ALA A 129 -1.32 -19.05 -12.24
CA ALA A 129 -1.54 -17.83 -11.49
C ALA A 129 -1.61 -18.10 -9.99
N GLY A 130 -1.02 -17.21 -9.19
CA GLY A 130 -1.13 -17.27 -7.73
C GLY A 130 -2.58 -17.03 -7.26
N PRO A 131 -2.90 -17.37 -5.99
CA PRO A 131 -4.26 -17.23 -5.44
C PRO A 131 -4.85 -15.82 -5.65
N ARG A 132 -4.03 -14.78 -5.50
CA ARG A 132 -4.44 -13.37 -5.69
C ARG A 132 -4.94 -13.08 -7.12
N GLN A 133 -4.26 -13.60 -8.13
CA GLN A 133 -4.62 -13.35 -9.52
C GLN A 133 -5.82 -14.20 -9.95
N LYS A 134 -5.91 -15.44 -9.49
CA LYS A 134 -7.09 -16.31 -9.69
C LYS A 134 -8.36 -15.65 -9.16
N THR A 135 -8.27 -15.17 -7.93
CA THR A 135 -9.41 -14.56 -7.25
C THR A 135 -9.73 -13.17 -7.84
N ALA A 136 -8.74 -12.40 -8.34
CA ALA A 136 -9.00 -11.16 -9.09
C ALA A 136 -9.71 -11.41 -10.43
N ALA A 137 -9.31 -12.47 -11.15
CA ALA A 137 -9.99 -12.88 -12.37
C ALA A 137 -11.42 -13.35 -12.11
N LEU A 138 -11.66 -14.06 -11.00
CA LEU A 138 -13.00 -14.43 -10.56
C LEU A 138 -13.86 -13.20 -10.28
N THR A 139 -13.36 -12.23 -9.50
CA THR A 139 -14.06 -10.97 -9.26
C THR A 139 -14.44 -10.27 -10.57
N GLY A 140 -13.50 -10.16 -11.52
CA GLY A 140 -13.76 -9.55 -12.83
C GLY A 140 -14.85 -10.29 -13.63
N ARG A 141 -14.85 -11.62 -13.60
CA ARG A 141 -15.90 -12.44 -14.26
C ARG A 141 -17.27 -12.23 -13.63
N LEU A 142 -17.36 -12.20 -12.31
CA LEU A 142 -18.63 -11.98 -11.60
C LEU A 142 -19.21 -10.59 -11.89
N VAL A 143 -18.36 -9.56 -11.93
CA VAL A 143 -18.77 -8.20 -12.34
C VAL A 143 -19.30 -8.20 -13.76
N ALA A 144 -18.58 -8.82 -14.70
CA ALA A 144 -19.04 -8.89 -16.10
C ALA A 144 -20.38 -9.64 -16.27
N ILE A 145 -20.62 -10.69 -15.47
CA ILE A 145 -21.91 -11.39 -15.45
C ILE A 145 -23.02 -10.46 -14.93
N ALA A 146 -22.78 -9.78 -13.80
CA ALA A 146 -23.75 -8.85 -13.23
C ALA A 146 -24.06 -7.68 -14.19
N GLU A 147 -23.05 -7.11 -14.84
CA GLU A 147 -23.22 -6.04 -15.85
C GLU A 147 -24.05 -6.52 -17.05
N ARG A 148 -23.82 -7.74 -17.55
CA ARG A 148 -24.62 -8.31 -18.63
C ARG A 148 -26.08 -8.47 -18.20
N MET A 149 -26.33 -8.98 -16.99
CA MET A 149 -27.68 -9.13 -16.48
C MET A 149 -28.39 -7.79 -16.32
N VAL A 150 -27.70 -6.76 -15.80
CA VAL A 150 -28.26 -5.40 -15.70
C VAL A 150 -28.63 -4.86 -17.08
N ARG A 151 -27.78 -5.04 -18.10
CA ARG A 151 -28.11 -4.64 -19.48
C ARG A 151 -29.32 -5.37 -20.05
N GLU A 152 -29.45 -6.67 -19.79
CA GLU A 152 -30.63 -7.44 -20.20
C GLU A 152 -31.93 -6.94 -19.54
N LEU A 153 -31.85 -6.45 -18.30
CA LEU A 153 -33.00 -5.84 -17.61
C LEU A 153 -33.30 -4.43 -18.14
N GLU A 154 -32.28 -3.65 -18.49
CA GLU A 154 -32.47 -2.32 -19.12
C GLU A 154 -33.14 -2.44 -20.51
N GLU A 155 -32.86 -3.51 -21.26
CA GLU A 155 -33.46 -3.76 -22.57
C GLU A 155 -34.92 -4.24 -22.47
N LYS A 156 -35.30 -4.91 -21.38
CA LYS A 156 -36.64 -5.49 -21.17
C LYS A 156 -37.25 -4.97 -19.87
N PRO A 157 -38.13 -3.95 -19.93
CA PRO A 157 -38.72 -3.34 -18.73
C PRO A 157 -39.64 -4.30 -17.95
N ASP A 158 -40.18 -5.36 -18.58
CA ASP A 158 -40.80 -6.49 -17.88
C ASP A 158 -39.71 -7.35 -17.22
N THR A 159 -39.27 -6.84 -16.08
CA THR A 159 -38.09 -7.30 -15.34
C THR A 159 -38.45 -8.53 -14.51
N ASP A 160 -37.79 -9.65 -14.81
CA ASP A 160 -37.86 -10.86 -13.97
C ASP A 160 -37.10 -10.62 -12.65
N ILE A 161 -37.84 -10.55 -11.54
CA ILE A 161 -37.32 -10.26 -10.19
C ILE A 161 -36.21 -11.26 -9.81
N ASP A 162 -36.31 -12.50 -10.26
CA ASP A 162 -35.35 -13.55 -9.93
C ASP A 162 -33.98 -13.28 -10.58
N LYS A 163 -33.96 -12.74 -11.80
CA LYS A 163 -32.72 -12.33 -12.46
C LYS A 163 -32.05 -11.17 -11.74
N LEU A 164 -32.81 -10.20 -11.26
CA LEU A 164 -32.26 -9.10 -10.47
C LEU A 164 -31.62 -9.61 -9.17
N MET A 165 -32.30 -10.52 -8.47
CA MET A 165 -31.78 -11.14 -7.24
C MET A 165 -30.47 -11.90 -7.50
N GLN A 166 -30.42 -12.70 -8.58
CA GLN A 166 -29.20 -13.40 -8.99
C GLN A 166 -28.05 -12.45 -9.33
N ALA A 167 -28.33 -11.33 -10.02
CA ALA A 167 -27.31 -10.32 -10.34
C ALA A 167 -26.76 -9.66 -9.06
N MET A 168 -27.64 -9.34 -8.11
CA MET A 168 -27.24 -8.78 -6.80
C MET A 168 -26.41 -9.78 -5.98
N GLU A 169 -26.76 -11.06 -6.01
CA GLU A 169 -26.00 -12.11 -5.33
C GLU A 169 -24.60 -12.29 -5.94
N ALA A 170 -24.49 -12.33 -7.27
CA ALA A 170 -23.20 -12.40 -7.96
C ALA A 170 -22.29 -11.20 -7.61
N LEU A 171 -22.87 -10.00 -7.52
CA LEU A 171 -22.16 -8.78 -7.14
C LEU A 171 -21.76 -8.80 -5.65
N LYS A 172 -22.61 -9.34 -4.76
CA LYS A 172 -22.27 -9.56 -3.35
C LYS A 172 -21.08 -10.52 -3.22
N MET A 173 -21.10 -11.63 -3.96
CA MET A 173 -19.99 -12.58 -3.99
C MET A 173 -18.70 -11.93 -4.50
N ALA A 174 -18.77 -11.13 -5.57
CA ALA A 174 -17.63 -10.38 -6.08
C ALA A 174 -17.04 -9.42 -5.04
N ARG A 175 -17.90 -8.70 -4.29
CA ARG A 175 -17.50 -7.78 -3.23
C ARG A 175 -16.84 -8.50 -2.06
N LEU A 176 -17.39 -9.64 -1.63
CA LEU A 176 -16.80 -10.45 -0.55
C LEU A 176 -15.39 -10.94 -0.94
N GLU A 177 -15.23 -11.45 -2.16
CA GLU A 177 -13.93 -11.89 -2.69
C GLU A 177 -12.91 -10.75 -2.86
N ALA A 178 -13.37 -9.54 -3.18
CA ALA A 178 -12.50 -8.37 -3.22
C ALA A 178 -12.10 -7.91 -1.81
N ARG A 179 -13.03 -7.99 -0.85
CA ARG A 179 -12.86 -7.50 0.53
C ARG A 179 -11.92 -8.38 1.36
N THR A 180 -11.92 -9.70 1.15
CA THR A 180 -10.97 -10.61 1.81
C THR A 180 -9.51 -10.31 1.48
N ARG A 181 -9.22 -9.58 0.39
CA ARG A 181 -7.85 -9.17 0.01
C ARG A 181 -7.36 -7.87 0.61
N ASN A 182 -8.25 -6.96 1.00
CA ASN A 182 -7.89 -5.73 1.69
C ASN A 182 -7.75 -5.94 3.21
N ARG A 183 -7.48 -7.18 3.63
CA ARG A 183 -7.42 -7.53 5.05
C ARG A 183 -6.33 -6.72 5.75
N HIS A 184 -6.84 -5.90 6.66
CA HIS A 184 -6.17 -5.18 7.72
C HIS A 184 -4.96 -4.36 7.28
N TRP A 185 -5.17 -3.05 7.13
CA TRP A 185 -4.26 -2.19 7.88
C TRP A 185 -4.16 -2.79 9.28
N PRO A 186 -2.95 -3.07 9.80
CA PRO A 186 -2.83 -3.36 11.22
C PRO A 186 -3.56 -2.21 11.90
N VAL A 187 -4.65 -2.55 12.61
CA VAL A 187 -5.23 -1.57 13.53
C VAL A 187 -4.05 -1.14 14.35
N ILE A 188 -3.71 0.14 14.27
CA ILE A 188 -2.58 0.71 15.00
C ILE A 188 -2.93 0.49 16.46
N GLY A 189 -2.42 -0.60 17.02
CA GLY A 189 -2.86 -1.17 18.28
C GLY A 189 -2.04 -2.44 18.54
N PRO A 190 -1.79 -2.77 19.82
CA PRO A 190 -1.05 -3.96 20.19
C PRO A 190 -1.71 -5.21 19.58
N SER A 191 -0.89 -6.16 19.13
CA SER A 191 -1.38 -7.43 18.61
C SER A 191 -2.06 -8.22 19.72
N ARG A 192 -3.38 -8.07 19.85
CA ARG A 192 -4.16 -8.81 20.86
C ARG A 192 -4.26 -10.28 20.48
N THR A 193 -4.01 -11.18 21.43
CA THR A 193 -4.22 -12.60 21.19
C THR A 193 -5.72 -12.93 21.12
N GLY A 194 -6.10 -13.97 20.37
CA GLY A 194 -7.52 -14.36 20.27
C GLY A 194 -8.17 -14.66 21.64
N ARG A 195 -7.36 -15.08 22.62
CA ARG A 195 -7.79 -15.31 24.00
C ARG A 195 -8.09 -14.02 24.75
N GLU A 196 -7.29 -12.97 24.56
CA GLU A 196 -7.55 -11.64 25.14
C GLU A 196 -8.87 -11.08 24.63
N VAL A 197 -9.14 -11.19 23.32
CA VAL A 197 -10.40 -10.73 22.73
C VAL A 197 -11.61 -11.50 23.28
N LEU A 198 -11.48 -12.80 23.50
CA LEU A 198 -12.56 -13.61 24.09
C LEU A 198 -12.79 -13.22 25.55
N ASN A 199 -11.74 -13.07 26.35
CA ASN A 199 -11.85 -12.63 27.75
C ASN A 199 -12.49 -11.24 27.88
N GLU A 200 -12.11 -10.31 27.00
CA GLU A 200 -12.69 -8.96 26.92
C GLU A 200 -14.18 -9.02 26.61
N GLN A 201 -14.60 -9.81 25.61
CA GLN A 201 -16.01 -9.99 25.28
C GLN A 201 -16.80 -10.67 26.40
N GLU A 202 -16.19 -11.63 27.11
CA GLU A 202 -16.81 -12.29 28.27
C GLU A 202 -17.00 -11.32 29.43
N ALA A 203 -16.01 -10.48 29.73
CA ALA A 203 -16.11 -9.43 30.76
C ALA A 203 -17.21 -8.42 30.43
N ILE A 204 -17.28 -7.95 29.18
CA ILE A 204 -18.33 -7.02 28.73
C ILE A 204 -19.72 -7.67 28.86
N ARG A 205 -19.87 -8.93 28.42
CA ARG A 205 -21.14 -9.65 28.55
C ARG A 205 -21.55 -9.87 30.00
N ALA A 206 -20.59 -10.18 30.87
CA ALA A 206 -20.84 -10.35 32.31
C ALA A 206 -21.30 -9.03 32.95
N ALA A 207 -20.63 -7.91 32.64
CA ALA A 207 -21.00 -6.58 33.13
C ALA A 207 -22.41 -6.18 32.66
N LEU A 208 -22.73 -6.35 31.38
CA LEU A 208 -24.08 -6.06 30.85
C LEU A 208 -25.14 -6.97 31.49
N LYS A 209 -24.80 -8.22 31.81
CA LYS A 209 -25.71 -9.15 32.50
C LYS A 209 -25.99 -8.69 33.94
N GLU A 210 -24.96 -8.25 34.67
CA GLU A 210 -25.12 -7.71 36.03
C GLU A 210 -25.93 -6.40 36.03
N MET A 211 -25.75 -5.54 35.03
CA MET A 211 -26.58 -4.33 34.88
C MET A 211 -28.06 -4.66 34.68
N ARG A 212 -28.38 -5.64 33.81
CA ARG A 212 -29.77 -6.11 33.63
C ARG A 212 -30.33 -6.68 34.93
N ARG A 213 -29.52 -7.40 35.69
CA ARG A 213 -29.91 -7.94 37.00
C ARG A 213 -30.16 -6.84 38.04
N GLY A 214 -29.44 -5.72 37.95
CA GLY A 214 -29.66 -4.51 38.74
C GLY A 214 -30.88 -3.68 38.32
N GLY A 215 -31.67 -4.13 37.35
CA GLY A 215 -32.87 -3.44 36.87
C GLY A 215 -32.58 -2.30 35.89
N VAL A 216 -31.36 -2.22 35.34
CA VAL A 216 -31.02 -1.23 34.31
C VAL A 216 -31.55 -1.70 32.96
N ASP A 217 -32.44 -0.90 32.36
CA ASP A 217 -32.95 -1.11 31.02
C ASP A 217 -31.91 -0.67 29.97
N ILE A 218 -31.08 -1.61 29.55
CA ILE A 218 -29.99 -1.40 28.59
C ILE A 218 -30.52 -0.88 27.24
N ASP A 219 -31.73 -1.28 26.84
CA ASP A 219 -32.28 -0.95 25.53
C ASP A 219 -32.78 0.51 25.48
N ARG A 220 -32.94 1.15 26.64
CA ARG A 220 -33.33 2.56 26.80
C ARG A 220 -32.18 3.48 27.24
N ALA A 221 -31.03 2.91 27.62
CA ALA A 221 -29.88 3.67 28.06
C ALA A 221 -29.25 4.45 26.89
N PRO A 222 -28.78 5.70 27.11
CA PRO A 222 -28.04 6.43 26.09
C PRO A 222 -26.71 5.72 25.80
N GLN A 223 -26.30 5.70 24.52
CA GLN A 223 -25.10 4.99 24.06
C GLN A 223 -23.84 5.41 24.83
N GLU A 224 -23.72 6.71 25.17
CA GLU A 224 -22.59 7.24 25.95
C GLU A 224 -22.45 6.57 27.33
N ALA A 225 -23.56 6.22 27.98
CA ALA A 225 -23.52 5.54 29.27
C ALA A 225 -23.10 4.07 29.13
N LEU A 226 -23.49 3.41 28.03
CA LEU A 226 -23.06 2.04 27.74
C LEU A 226 -21.56 2.00 27.43
N ASP A 227 -21.06 2.95 26.64
CA ASP A 227 -19.65 3.05 26.29
C ASP A 227 -18.78 3.27 27.54
N LEU A 228 -19.21 4.13 28.47
CA LEU A 228 -18.52 4.32 29.76
C LEU A 228 -18.44 3.05 30.62
N VAL A 229 -19.48 2.21 30.60
CA VAL A 229 -19.47 0.94 31.32
C VAL A 229 -18.58 -0.08 30.63
N ILE A 230 -18.57 -0.09 29.30
CA ILE A 230 -17.66 -0.95 28.51
C ILE A 230 -16.22 -0.55 28.81
N ASP A 231 -15.89 0.74 28.78
CA ASP A 231 -14.57 1.30 29.10
C ASP A 231 -14.14 0.99 30.55
N ALA A 232 -15.08 1.03 31.50
CA ALA A 232 -14.79 0.72 32.90
C ALA A 232 -14.56 -0.78 33.17
N ASN A 233 -15.13 -1.68 32.35
CA ASN A 233 -15.02 -3.13 32.52
C ASN A 233 -14.08 -3.80 31.50
N LEU A 234 -13.49 -3.02 30.60
CA LEU A 234 -12.35 -3.43 29.80
C LEU A 234 -11.23 -3.84 30.76
N PRO A 235 -10.71 -5.09 30.69
CA PRO A 235 -9.63 -5.50 31.56
C PRO A 235 -8.47 -4.52 31.34
N VAL A 236 -8.06 -3.83 32.40
CA VAL A 236 -6.92 -2.92 32.36
C VAL A 236 -5.75 -3.72 31.78
N GLU A 237 -5.28 -3.33 30.60
CA GLU A 237 -4.11 -3.98 29.98
C GLU A 237 -3.01 -3.97 31.05
N GLN A 238 -2.60 -5.17 31.51
CA GLN A 238 -1.58 -5.32 32.57
C GLN A 238 -0.26 -4.61 32.18
N ASP A 239 -0.10 -4.34 30.89
CA ASP A 239 0.99 -3.59 30.26
C ASP A 239 0.74 -2.08 30.12
N HIS A 240 -0.15 -1.46 30.90
CA HIS A 240 -0.27 -0.01 30.89
C HIS A 240 1.06 0.61 31.35
N PRO A 241 1.74 1.46 30.56
CA PRO A 241 3.10 1.92 30.84
C PRO A 241 3.23 2.71 32.15
N ALA A 242 2.11 3.19 32.70
CA ALA A 242 2.04 3.87 33.99
C ALA A 242 2.06 2.92 35.21
N LEU A 243 1.77 1.63 35.01
CA LEU A 243 1.75 0.59 36.05
C LEU A 243 3.01 -0.29 36.03
N ARG A 244 3.91 -0.11 35.06
CA ARG A 244 5.23 -0.74 35.12
C ARG A 244 5.98 -0.15 36.32
N GLU A 245 6.32 -1.00 37.28
CA GLU A 245 7.33 -0.65 38.27
C GLU A 245 8.54 -0.11 37.50
N ARG A 246 9.00 1.07 37.90
CA ARG A 246 10.08 1.80 37.24
C ARG A 246 11.42 1.12 37.53
N GLU A 247 11.55 -0.14 37.15
CA GLU A 247 12.73 -0.96 37.37
C GLU A 247 13.76 -0.68 36.28
N ARG A 248 14.79 0.09 36.66
CA ARG A 248 16.20 -0.05 36.25
C ARG A 248 16.54 -0.37 34.78
N GLU A 249 15.88 0.22 33.79
CA GLU A 249 16.36 0.18 32.38
C GLU A 249 17.64 1.00 32.11
N ARG A 250 18.38 1.46 33.13
CA ARG A 250 19.64 2.18 32.96
C ARG A 250 20.89 1.31 32.91
N GLU A 251 20.81 0.01 33.23
CA GLU A 251 22.01 -0.85 33.25
C GLU A 251 22.26 -1.58 31.91
N GLY A 252 21.23 -1.98 31.15
CA GLY A 252 21.41 -2.75 29.90
C GLY A 252 21.67 -1.92 28.62
N ALA A 253 21.21 -0.67 28.57
CA ALA A 253 21.36 0.16 27.37
C ALA A 253 22.80 0.64 27.14
N GLY A 254 23.61 0.77 28.21
CA GLY A 254 25.03 1.10 28.12
C GLY A 254 25.86 -0.02 27.50
N GLU A 255 25.60 -1.28 27.89
CA GLU A 255 26.32 -2.44 27.38
C GLU A 255 26.04 -2.69 25.89
N MET A 256 24.80 -2.52 25.44
CA MET A 256 24.47 -2.76 24.03
C MET A 256 25.07 -1.69 23.10
N TYR A 257 25.24 -0.45 23.57
CA TYR A 257 25.93 0.60 22.83
C TYR A 257 27.45 0.39 22.80
N PHE A 258 28.04 -0.10 23.90
CA PHE A 258 29.47 -0.43 23.95
C PHE A 258 29.80 -1.60 23.01
N ALA A 259 28.99 -2.67 23.02
CA ALA A 259 29.17 -3.82 22.14
C ALA A 259 29.05 -3.47 20.64
N ARG A 260 28.13 -2.56 20.26
CA ARG A 260 28.04 -2.08 18.87
C ARG A 260 29.22 -1.22 18.47
N ARG A 261 29.77 -0.40 19.37
CA ARG A 261 30.93 0.44 19.10
C ARG A 261 32.18 -0.41 18.88
N VAL A 262 32.45 -1.36 19.77
CA VAL A 262 33.59 -2.30 19.64
C VAL A 262 33.50 -3.12 18.35
N ARG A 263 32.29 -3.57 17.96
CA ARG A 263 32.10 -4.31 16.70
C ARG A 263 32.36 -3.46 15.45
N ARG A 264 32.08 -2.16 15.52
CA ARG A 264 32.32 -1.21 14.41
C ARG A 264 33.80 -0.87 14.27
N GLU A 265 34.52 -0.74 15.38
CA GLU A 265 35.97 -0.51 15.39
C GLU A 265 36.74 -1.75 14.89
N ALA A 266 36.31 -2.97 15.26
CA ALA A 266 36.89 -4.21 14.73
C ALA A 266 36.70 -4.37 13.20
N GLN A 267 35.58 -3.89 12.65
CA GLN A 267 35.33 -3.91 11.19
C GLN A 267 36.14 -2.85 10.44
N GLN A 268 36.52 -1.73 11.07
CA GLN A 268 37.38 -0.74 10.42
C GLN A 268 38.84 -1.20 10.37
N LEU A 269 39.32 -1.92 11.39
CA LEU A 269 40.67 -2.47 11.41
C LEU A 269 40.89 -3.61 10.40
N THR A 270 39.83 -4.29 9.96
CA THR A 270 39.92 -5.35 8.95
C THR A 270 39.93 -4.85 7.51
N ILE A 271 39.66 -3.56 7.25
CA ILE A 271 39.60 -2.99 5.89
C ILE A 271 40.92 -2.30 5.49
N VAL A 272 41.85 -2.05 6.43
CA VAL A 272 43.13 -1.36 6.15
C VAL A 272 44.32 -2.34 6.01
N GLY A 273 44.07 -3.65 6.05
CA GLY A 273 45.13 -4.67 6.06
C GLY A 273 44.93 -5.79 5.05
N THR A 274 44.70 -5.46 3.77
CA THR A 274 44.83 -6.43 2.67
C THR A 274 45.37 -5.75 1.41
N ASP A 275 46.54 -5.16 1.52
CA ASP A 275 47.46 -5.01 0.40
C ASP A 275 48.76 -5.66 0.86
N ASP A 276 48.89 -6.97 0.62
CA ASP A 276 50.16 -7.65 0.35
C ASP A 276 49.90 -9.14 0.09
N ASN A 277 50.23 -9.57 -1.13
CA ASN A 277 50.61 -10.92 -1.55
C ASN A 277 49.82 -12.13 -0.95
N CYS A 278 48.82 -12.60 -1.69
CA CYS A 278 48.42 -14.00 -1.65
C CYS A 278 48.39 -14.57 -3.08
N GLU A 279 49.51 -15.21 -3.44
CA GLU A 279 49.60 -16.16 -4.55
C GLU A 279 48.48 -17.21 -4.43
N TRP A 280 47.61 -17.28 -5.43
CA TRP A 280 46.68 -18.38 -5.58
C TRP A 280 47.44 -19.60 -6.15
N VAL A 281 48.13 -20.34 -5.29
CA VAL A 281 48.61 -21.68 -5.64
C VAL A 281 47.42 -22.64 -5.62
N GLY A 282 47.05 -23.13 -6.81
CA GLY A 282 45.92 -24.02 -7.02
C GLY A 282 46.05 -25.35 -6.28
N LEU A 283 45.01 -25.71 -5.53
CA LEU A 283 44.81 -27.07 -5.04
C LEU A 283 43.71 -27.76 -5.84
N ARG A 284 44.14 -28.57 -6.82
CA ARG A 284 43.32 -29.61 -7.44
C ARG A 284 42.83 -30.57 -6.35
N ARG A 285 41.52 -30.78 -6.23
CA ARG A 285 40.98 -31.97 -5.57
C ARG A 285 40.62 -33.00 -6.64
N GLY A 286 41.41 -34.08 -6.70
CA GLY A 286 40.99 -35.36 -7.28
C GLY A 286 39.84 -35.94 -6.46
N ALA A 287 38.81 -36.50 -7.10
CA ALA A 287 38.77 -37.89 -7.56
C ALA A 287 38.91 -38.89 -6.40
N LYS A 288 37.77 -39.41 -5.93
CA LYS A 288 37.65 -40.76 -5.39
C LYS A 288 36.46 -41.43 -6.05
N THR A 289 36.80 -42.45 -6.83
CA THR A 289 36.02 -43.67 -7.11
C THR A 289 35.45 -44.30 -5.86
#